data_AF-A0A519UYM0-F1
#
_entry.id   AF-A0A519UYM0-F1
#
_cell.length_a   1.000
_cell.length_b   1.000
_cell.length_c   1.000
_cell.angle_alpha   90.00
_cell.angle_beta   90.00
_cell.angle_gamma   90.00
#
_symmetry.space_group_name_H-M   'P 1'
#
loop_
_entity.id
_entity.type
_entity.pdbx_description
1 polymer ?
#
loop_
_entity_poly.entity_id
_entity_poly.type
_entity_poly.pdbx_seq_one_letter_code
_entity_poly.pdbx_strand_id
1 'polypeptide(L)'
;MRGRAVNQNVTVNPANVMIDTEDKIIQEEALETAFEGYRWQDLLRIALRRQVTDPNYLANKIAAKFEAAGDFSAAATARARLADKNNWYLPFKLK
;
A
#
# COMPACT_ATOMS: atom_id res chain seq x y z
N MET A 1 17.03 6.51 -6.42
CA MET A 1 16.59 5.10 -6.26
C MET A 1 16.75 4.34 -7.58
N ARG A 2 15.87 4.54 -8.57
CA ARG A 2 15.89 3.81 -9.86
C ARG A 2 17.20 3.87 -10.64
N GLY A 3 17.87 5.03 -10.72
CA GLY A 3 19.15 5.15 -11.44
C GLY A 3 20.25 4.20 -10.93
N ARG A 4 20.27 3.91 -9.63
CA ARG A 4 21.19 2.95 -9.01
C ARG A 4 20.73 1.50 -9.18
N ALA A 5 19.43 1.23 -9.02
CA ALA A 5 18.90 -0.13 -8.95
C ALA A 5 18.59 -0.76 -10.33
N VAL A 6 17.96 0.00 -11.24
CA VAL A 6 17.44 -0.50 -12.52
C VAL A 6 17.84 0.34 -13.73
N ASN A 7 18.45 1.52 -13.50
CA ASN A 7 18.86 2.49 -14.52
C ASN A 7 17.80 2.80 -15.58
N GLN A 8 16.54 2.96 -15.15
CA GLN A 8 15.40 3.17 -16.05
C GLN A 8 14.47 4.28 -15.55
N ASN A 9 14.06 5.15 -16.46
CA ASN A 9 13.05 6.19 -16.22
C ASN A 9 11.65 5.60 -16.10
N VAL A 10 10.78 6.29 -15.36
CA VAL A 10 9.34 5.95 -15.25
C VAL A 10 8.52 7.05 -15.93
N THR A 11 7.66 6.66 -16.87
CA THR A 11 6.73 7.59 -17.53
C THR A 11 5.63 7.99 -16.56
N VAL A 12 5.22 9.25 -16.51
CA VAL A 12 4.10 9.75 -15.68
C VAL A 12 2.87 9.99 -16.54
N ASN A 13 1.68 9.61 -16.05
CA ASN A 13 0.43 9.87 -16.74
C ASN A 13 -0.03 11.33 -16.52
N PRO A 14 -0.05 12.17 -17.57
CA PRO A 14 -0.39 13.59 -17.43
C PRO A 14 -1.86 13.83 -17.06
N ALA A 15 -2.77 12.88 -17.33
CA ALA A 15 -4.19 13.02 -17.00
C ALA A 15 -4.47 12.85 -15.49
N ASN A 16 -3.56 12.21 -14.75
CA ASN A 16 -3.74 11.94 -13.32
C ASN A 16 -2.40 11.97 -12.56
N VAL A 17 -1.63 13.04 -12.77
CA VAL A 17 -0.24 13.17 -12.29
C VAL A 17 -0.12 12.85 -10.80
N MET A 18 -1.02 13.36 -9.97
CA MET A 18 -0.92 13.22 -8.51
C MET A 18 -1.06 11.76 -8.05
N ILE A 19 -2.13 11.06 -8.47
CA ILE A 19 -2.37 9.67 -8.05
C ILE A 19 -1.33 8.74 -8.67
N ASP A 20 -1.02 8.94 -9.95
CA ASP A 20 -0.04 8.12 -10.67
C ASP A 20 1.36 8.24 -10.08
N THR A 21 1.80 9.47 -9.77
CA THR A 21 3.10 9.71 -9.15
C THR A 21 3.16 9.12 -7.75
N GLU A 22 2.10 9.27 -6.94
CA GLU A 22 2.02 8.66 -5.61
C GLU A 22 2.10 7.13 -5.68
N ASP A 23 1.33 6.49 -6.56
CA ASP A 23 1.33 5.04 -6.69
C ASP A 23 2.71 4.50 -7.10
N LYS A 24 3.41 5.23 -7.97
CA LYS A 24 4.78 4.93 -8.38
C LYS A 24 5.79 5.10 -7.25
N ILE A 25 5.71 6.20 -6.49
CA ILE A 25 6.57 6.41 -5.31
C ILE A 25 6.35 5.28 -4.30
N ILE A 26 5.11 4.94 -3.96
CA ILE A 26 4.78 3.88 -3.01
C ILE A 26 5.22 2.49 -3.49
N GLN A 27 5.23 2.27 -4.81
CA GLN A 27 5.77 1.05 -5.40
C GLN A 27 7.30 1.00 -5.28
N GLU A 28 8.00 2.09 -5.59
CA GLU A 28 9.46 2.18 -5.45
C GLU A 28 9.91 2.06 -3.99
N GLU A 29 9.24 2.73 -3.05
CA GLU A 29 9.53 2.63 -1.61
C GLU A 29 9.41 1.18 -1.11
N ALA A 30 8.40 0.43 -1.59
CA ALA A 30 8.25 -0.98 -1.23
C ALA A 30 9.35 -1.89 -1.79
N LEU A 31 9.88 -1.58 -2.96
CA LEU A 31 10.99 -2.33 -3.56
C LEU A 31 12.31 -1.99 -2.87
N GLU A 32 12.54 -0.71 -2.58
CA GLU A 32 13.77 -0.21 -1.99
C GLU A 32 13.93 -0.64 -0.52
N THR A 33 12.85 -0.57 0.26
CA THR A 33 12.87 -0.76 1.73
C THR A 33 12.21 -2.08 2.15
N ALA A 34 12.21 -3.07 1.26
CA ALA A 34 11.63 -4.37 1.52
C ALA A 34 12.25 -4.98 2.80
N PHE A 35 11.39 -5.49 3.69
CA PHE A 35 11.76 -6.08 4.97
C PHE A 35 12.36 -5.12 6.03
N GLU A 36 12.28 -3.80 5.83
CA GLU A 36 12.77 -2.80 6.79
C GLU A 36 11.67 -2.22 7.70
N GLY A 37 10.41 -2.66 7.52
CA GLY A 37 9.30 -2.27 8.38
C GLY A 37 8.60 -0.95 8.01
N TYR A 38 8.87 -0.39 6.82
CA TYR A 38 8.22 0.86 6.36
C TYR A 38 6.81 0.67 5.80
N ARG A 39 6.53 -0.53 5.27
CA ARG A 39 5.36 -0.78 4.42
C ARG A 39 4.02 -0.46 5.05
N TRP A 40 3.84 -0.73 6.36
CA TRP A 40 2.54 -0.54 7.01
C TRP A 40 2.17 0.93 7.10
N GLN A 41 3.04 1.75 7.71
CA GLN A 41 2.79 3.16 7.88
C GLN A 41 2.66 3.89 6.54
N ASP A 42 3.45 3.51 5.52
CA ASP A 42 3.37 4.11 4.18
C ASP A 42 2.02 3.86 3.51
N LEU A 43 1.52 2.62 3.55
CA LEU A 43 0.20 2.33 3.01
C LEU A 43 -0.90 2.99 3.82
N LEU A 44 -0.76 3.04 5.14
CA LEU A 44 -1.77 3.62 6.04
C LEU A 44 -1.93 5.12 5.82
N ARG A 45 -0.84 5.89 5.68
CA ARG A 45 -0.92 7.34 5.39
C ARG A 45 -1.66 7.62 4.08
N ILE A 46 -1.47 6.80 3.05
CA ILE A 46 -2.18 6.95 1.78
C ILE A 46 -3.64 6.54 1.91
N ALA A 47 -3.93 5.44 2.60
CA ALA A 47 -5.30 4.99 2.86
C ALA A 47 -6.13 6.04 3.61
N LEU A 48 -5.54 6.72 4.59
CA LEU A 48 -6.19 7.81 5.31
C LEU A 48 -6.52 8.99 4.38
N ARG A 49 -5.57 9.39 3.53
CA ARG A 49 -5.76 10.49 2.57
C ARG A 49 -6.78 10.16 1.49
N ARG A 50 -6.78 8.92 1.01
CA ARG A 50 -7.64 8.44 -0.08
C ARG A 50 -8.94 7.80 0.41
N GLN A 51 -9.27 7.83 1.70
CA GLN A 51 -10.42 7.07 2.24
C GLN A 51 -11.74 7.36 1.51
N VAL A 52 -11.95 8.62 1.06
CA VAL A 52 -13.16 9.02 0.35
C VAL A 52 -13.18 8.53 -1.11
N THR A 53 -12.03 8.47 -1.77
CA THR A 53 -11.91 8.17 -3.21
C THR A 53 -11.53 6.72 -3.50
N ASP A 54 -10.83 6.07 -2.57
CA ASP A 54 -10.40 4.68 -2.61
C ASP A 54 -10.42 4.08 -1.18
N PRO A 55 -11.61 3.79 -0.64
CA PRO A 55 -11.76 3.27 0.73
C PRO A 55 -11.08 1.92 0.95
N ASN A 56 -10.81 1.17 -0.12
CA ASN A 56 -10.22 -0.17 -0.05
C ASN A 56 -8.71 -0.20 -0.35
N TYR A 57 -8.06 0.97 -0.47
CA TYR A 57 -6.63 1.07 -0.80
C TYR A 57 -5.76 0.16 0.07
N LEU A 58 -5.87 0.26 1.40
CA LEU A 58 -5.06 -0.54 2.34
C LEU A 58 -5.36 -2.04 2.19
N ALA A 59 -6.65 -2.39 2.18
CA ALA A 59 -7.12 -3.76 2.06
C ALA A 59 -6.59 -4.45 0.79
N ASN A 60 -6.70 -3.77 -0.35
CA ASN A 60 -6.23 -4.29 -1.64
C ASN A 60 -4.71 -4.42 -1.69
N LYS A 61 -3.96 -3.42 -1.20
CA LYS A 61 -2.49 -3.47 -1.20
C LYS A 61 -1.94 -4.59 -0.30
N ILE A 62 -2.57 -4.86 0.84
CA ILE A 62 -2.17 -5.97 1.72
C ILE A 62 -2.59 -7.32 1.15
N ALA A 63 -3.80 -7.44 0.59
CA ALA A 63 -4.30 -8.69 0.02
C ALA A 63 -3.45 -9.17 -1.17
N ALA A 64 -2.96 -8.24 -2.00
CA ALA A 64 -2.17 -8.55 -3.19
C ALA A 64 -0.94 -9.44 -2.92
N LYS A 65 -0.31 -9.34 -1.75
CA LYS A 65 0.85 -10.20 -1.42
C LYS A 65 0.45 -11.67 -1.20
N PHE A 66 -0.74 -11.91 -0.67
CA PHE A 66 -1.27 -13.25 -0.43
C PHE A 66 -1.73 -13.88 -1.74
N GLU A 67 -2.35 -13.09 -2.62
CA GLU A 67 -2.72 -13.52 -3.98
C GLU A 67 -1.49 -13.90 -4.80
N ALA A 68 -0.43 -13.07 -4.74
CA ALA A 68 0.84 -13.38 -5.39
C ALA A 68 1.48 -14.68 -4.87
N ALA A 69 1.18 -15.07 -3.62
CA ALA A 69 1.61 -16.33 -3.02
C ALA A 69 0.63 -17.50 -3.26
N GLY A 70 -0.48 -17.28 -3.96
CA GLY A 70 -1.53 -18.28 -4.19
C GLY A 70 -2.46 -18.54 -3.00
N ASP A 71 -2.32 -17.78 -1.90
CA ASP A 71 -3.16 -17.90 -0.71
C ASP A 71 -4.37 -16.95 -0.78
N PHE A 72 -5.34 -17.33 -1.61
CA PHE A 72 -6.57 -16.55 -1.81
C PHE A 72 -7.45 -16.47 -0.54
N SER A 73 -7.33 -17.45 0.37
CA SER A 73 -8.06 -17.46 1.65
C SER A 73 -7.54 -16.36 2.58
N ALA A 74 -6.21 -16.25 2.73
CA ALA A 74 -5.61 -15.16 3.49
C ALA A 74 -5.85 -13.79 2.84
N ALA A 75 -5.84 -13.72 1.50
CA ALA A 75 -6.17 -12.50 0.78
C ALA A 75 -7.61 -12.02 1.08
N ALA A 76 -8.60 -12.93 1.04
CA ALA A 76 -9.99 -12.61 1.37
C ALA A 76 -10.14 -12.17 2.84
N THR A 77 -9.48 -12.87 3.75
CA THR A 77 -9.45 -12.53 5.19
C THR A 77 -8.87 -11.13 5.41
N ALA A 78 -7.75 -10.81 4.75
CA ALA A 78 -7.13 -9.49 4.84
C ALA A 78 -8.05 -8.39 4.30
N ARG A 79 -8.72 -8.61 3.16
CA ARG A 79 -9.68 -7.65 2.61
C ARG A 79 -10.84 -7.38 3.57
N ALA A 80 -11.48 -8.44 4.06
CA ALA A 80 -12.62 -8.33 4.97
C ALA A 80 -12.25 -7.56 6.25
N ARG A 81 -11.09 -7.88 6.84
CA ARG A 81 -10.64 -7.21 8.06
C ARG A 81 -10.27 -5.73 7.83
N LEU A 82 -9.54 -5.44 6.77
CA LEU A 82 -8.96 -4.11 6.54
C LEU A 82 -9.90 -3.14 5.81
N ALA A 83 -11.04 -3.61 5.31
CA ALA A 83 -12.12 -2.73 4.83
C ALA A 83 -12.71 -1.86 5.95
N ASP A 84 -12.63 -2.31 7.20
CA ASP A 84 -13.04 -1.53 8.37
C ASP A 84 -11.83 -0.77 8.97
N LYS A 85 -11.93 0.56 8.98
CA LYS A 85 -10.93 1.47 9.56
C LYS A 85 -10.70 1.25 11.05
N ASN A 86 -11.68 0.72 11.78
CA ASN A 86 -11.52 0.37 13.20
C ASN A 86 -10.45 -0.71 13.43
N ASN A 87 -10.08 -1.47 12.39
CA ASN A 87 -9.07 -2.52 12.45
C ASN A 87 -7.65 -2.06 12.06
N TRP A 88 -7.44 -0.77 11.76
CA TRP A 88 -6.15 -0.26 11.25
C TRP A 88 -5.11 0.04 12.32
N TYR A 89 -5.51 0.09 13.58
CA TYR A 89 -4.62 0.35 14.69
C TYR A 89 -4.72 -0.79 15.70
N LEU A 90 -3.60 -1.07 16.38
CA LEU A 90 -3.66 -1.98 17.52
C LEU A 90 -4.53 -1.33 18.62
N PRO A 91 -5.30 -2.13 19.38
CA PRO A 91 -6.19 -1.62 20.42
C PRO A 91 -5.38 -1.21 21.66
N PHE A 92 -4.60 -0.14 21.55
CA PHE A 92 -3.82 0.39 22.65
C PHE A 92 -4.76 0.95 23.73
N LYS A 93 -4.68 0.37 24.93
CA LYS A 93 -5.22 0.98 26.15
C LYS A 93 -4.10 1.77 26.80
N LEU A 94 -4.05 3.06 26.50
CA LEU A 94 -3.12 3.97 27.17
C LEU A 94 -3.58 4.12 28.63
N LYS A 95 -2.64 3.96 29.57
CA LYS A 95 -2.88 4.16 31.00
C LYS A 95 -2.75 5.63 31.37
#